data_AF-A0A8T4M1Q6-F1
#
_entry.id   AF-A0A8T4M1Q6-F1
#
_cell.length_a   1.000
_cell.length_b   1.000
_cell.length_c   1.000
_cell.angle_alpha   90.00
_cell.angle_beta   90.00
_cell.angle_gamma   90.00
#
_symmetry.space_group_name_H-M   'P 1'
#
loop_
_entity.id
_entity.type
_entity.pdbx_description
1 polymer ?
#
loop_
_entity_poly.entity_id
_entity_poly.type
_entity_poly.pdbx_seq_one_letter_code
_entity_poly.pdbx_strand_id
1 'polypeptide(L)'
;MKEQIREKMKKARSEHHVEWGSEQSSQIAKSLQELEEFKKAKTVMLYASVGSEVGTEKLIADCHLAGKKVCLPVTLENPKRLLACEVHAGEEMKPGVFGIPQPLVRSPVSPSSIEFIVVPGIAFDREGNRIGYGGGYYDAFLHHSTAAKVAIAYSVQLMDRVPAKPSDIPVDCIVTEKEIIDCKANRAAGAQGEKITPIRVVVLASGRGSDFQSILDGIEKKEVHAEIVGLITDNPQAQAIERAKTKGIQYFVHEEKEHGTREAMDDAIKMRLDELRAQLVVLAGYMKIIKSRKLLDAYGGKMINIHPSLLPKYPGAHAQQDAFEAGEKISGYTVHFVDSTLDGGPLIYQEEVDISGCKDAQEAAAKILEREHIGLPKVVDGFARGIYRQKQANGAQA
;
A
#
# COMPACT_ATOMS: atom_id res chain seq x y z
N MET A 1 5.87 6.71 8.38
CA MET A 1 4.45 6.62 7.98
C MET A 1 3.56 6.01 9.06
N LYS A 2 3.73 4.73 9.49
CA LYS A 2 2.88 4.11 10.53
C LYS A 2 2.90 4.85 11.87
N GLU A 3 4.05 5.36 12.31
CA GLU A 3 4.17 6.12 13.58
C GLU A 3 3.35 7.42 13.58
N GLN A 4 3.39 8.18 12.49
CA GLN A 4 2.63 9.42 12.35
C GLN A 4 1.11 9.16 12.34
N ILE A 5 0.68 8.06 11.72
CA ILE A 5 -0.74 7.64 11.74
C ILE A 5 -1.15 7.28 13.17
N ARG A 6 -0.31 6.56 13.91
CA ARG A 6 -0.58 6.19 15.31
C ARG A 6 -0.81 7.43 16.17
N GLU A 7 0.09 8.41 16.10
CA GLU A 7 -0.01 9.62 16.92
C GLU A 7 -1.24 10.47 16.55
N LYS A 8 -1.50 10.65 15.25
CA LYS A 8 -2.70 11.38 14.79
C LYS A 8 -3.99 10.71 15.27
N MET A 9 -4.08 9.39 15.15
CA MET A 9 -5.29 8.64 15.52
C MET A 9 -5.47 8.51 17.02
N LYS A 10 -4.39 8.36 17.80
CA LYS A 10 -4.48 8.43 19.26
C LYS A 10 -5.02 9.78 19.72
N LYS A 11 -4.56 10.89 19.13
CA LYS A 11 -5.06 12.23 19.44
C LYS A 11 -6.55 12.37 19.13
N ALA A 12 -6.95 12.05 17.89
CA ALA A 12 -8.34 12.12 17.46
C ALA A 12 -9.25 11.24 18.32
N ARG A 13 -8.80 10.02 18.65
CA ARG A 13 -9.53 9.09 19.52
C ARG A 13 -9.67 9.65 20.94
N SER A 14 -8.61 10.24 21.50
CA SER A 14 -8.66 10.81 22.85
C SER A 14 -9.58 12.03 22.94
N GLU A 15 -9.55 12.93 21.94
CA GLU A 15 -10.49 14.06 21.85
C GLU A 15 -11.94 13.56 21.78
N HIS A 16 -12.19 12.59 20.90
CA HIS A 16 -13.50 11.97 20.71
C HIS A 16 -14.02 11.23 21.95
N HIS A 17 -13.14 10.51 22.65
CA HIS A 17 -13.49 9.75 23.86
C HIS A 17 -13.92 10.67 25.02
N VAL A 18 -13.24 11.81 25.19
CA VAL A 18 -13.60 12.79 26.23
C VAL A 18 -15.00 13.36 26.00
N GLU A 19 -15.38 13.59 24.74
CA GLU A 19 -16.69 14.16 24.40
C GLU A 19 -17.82 13.12 24.41
N TRP A 20 -17.60 11.93 23.85
CA TRP A 20 -18.69 10.97 23.54
C TRP A 20 -18.41 9.51 23.90
N GLY A 21 -17.26 9.21 24.51
CA GLY A 21 -16.71 7.86 24.61
C GLY A 21 -17.61 6.85 25.32
N SER A 22 -18.26 7.22 26.43
CA SER A 22 -19.08 6.29 27.22
C SER A 22 -20.40 5.91 26.52
N GLU A 23 -21.08 6.90 25.91
CA GLU A 23 -22.33 6.69 25.18
C GLU A 23 -22.09 5.83 23.94
N GLN A 24 -21.09 6.18 23.15
CA GLN A 24 -20.77 5.48 21.92
C GLN A 24 -20.19 4.09 22.17
N SER A 25 -19.41 3.89 23.24
CA SER A 25 -18.99 2.54 23.65
C SER A 25 -20.20 1.65 23.97
N SER A 26 -21.23 2.20 24.61
CA SER A 26 -22.47 1.48 24.87
C SER A 26 -23.23 1.14 23.58
N GLN A 27 -23.25 2.03 22.59
CA GLN A 27 -23.87 1.79 21.30
C GLN A 27 -23.12 0.72 20.49
N ILE A 28 -21.79 0.78 20.49
CA ILE A 28 -20.93 -0.23 19.86
C ILE A 28 -21.15 -1.60 20.52
N ALA A 29 -21.20 -1.66 21.85
CA ALA A 29 -21.45 -2.90 22.59
C ALA A 29 -22.81 -3.53 22.23
N LYS A 30 -23.88 -2.72 22.13
CA LYS A 30 -25.20 -3.19 21.69
C LYS A 30 -25.14 -3.77 20.27
N SER A 31 -24.54 -3.03 19.35
CA SER A 31 -24.41 -3.45 17.94
C SER A 31 -23.60 -4.75 17.81
N LEU A 32 -22.55 -4.90 18.62
CA LEU A 32 -21.75 -6.13 18.67
C LEU A 32 -22.57 -7.32 19.19
N GLN A 33 -23.39 -7.11 20.23
CA GLN A 33 -24.26 -8.15 20.82
C GLN A 33 -25.36 -8.62 19.85
N GLU A 34 -25.72 -7.79 18.87
CA GLU A 34 -26.70 -8.13 17.84
C GLU A 34 -26.15 -9.06 16.75
N LEU A 35 -24.83 -9.17 16.60
CA LEU A 35 -24.19 -10.07 15.65
C LEU A 35 -24.53 -11.54 15.93
N GLU A 36 -24.89 -12.29 14.89
CA GLU A 36 -25.27 -13.70 15.01
C GLU A 36 -24.11 -14.58 15.48
N GLU A 37 -22.89 -14.27 15.04
CA GLU A 37 -21.66 -14.92 15.49
C GLU A 37 -21.44 -14.70 16.99
N PHE A 38 -21.73 -13.50 17.49
CA PHE A 38 -21.58 -13.18 18.90
C PHE A 38 -22.63 -13.89 19.76
N LYS A 39 -23.89 -13.90 19.32
CA LYS A 39 -24.98 -14.60 20.03
C LYS A 39 -24.70 -16.08 20.17
N LYS A 40 -24.21 -16.74 19.11
CA LYS A 40 -23.92 -18.18 19.06
C LYS A 40 -22.66 -18.58 19.83
N ALA A 41 -21.67 -17.69 19.92
CA ALA A 41 -20.42 -17.98 20.61
C ALA A 41 -20.62 -18.23 22.11
N LYS A 42 -20.13 -19.35 22.62
CA LYS A 42 -20.06 -19.70 24.04
C LYS A 42 -18.78 -19.18 24.67
N THR A 43 -17.67 -19.21 23.93
CA THR A 43 -16.37 -18.70 24.38
C THR A 43 -15.98 -17.46 23.58
N VAL A 44 -15.86 -16.32 24.28
CA VAL A 44 -15.53 -15.03 23.67
C VAL A 44 -14.24 -14.48 24.28
N MET A 45 -13.39 -13.88 23.45
CA MET A 45 -12.20 -13.14 23.89
C MET A 45 -12.43 -11.65 23.69
N LEU A 46 -12.32 -10.89 24.77
CA LEU A 46 -12.41 -9.42 24.79
C LEU A 46 -11.07 -8.86 25.24
N TYR A 47 -10.82 -7.56 25.07
CA TYR A 47 -9.67 -6.88 25.68
C TYR A 47 -10.15 -6.00 26.84
N ALA A 48 -9.32 -5.79 27.86
CA ALA A 48 -9.58 -4.78 28.88
C ALA A 48 -9.18 -3.41 28.33
N SER A 49 -10.15 -2.52 28.15
CA SER A 49 -9.93 -1.17 27.60
C SER A 49 -8.98 -0.35 28.45
N VAL A 50 -8.08 0.37 27.79
CA VAL A 50 -7.19 1.34 28.44
C VAL A 50 -7.21 2.69 27.74
N GLY A 51 -7.21 3.77 28.53
CA GLY A 51 -7.20 5.14 28.02
C GLY A 51 -8.44 5.46 27.18
N SER A 52 -8.24 5.94 25.96
CA SER A 52 -9.31 6.37 25.05
C SER A 52 -9.89 5.27 24.16
N GLU A 53 -9.70 4.00 24.51
CA GLU A 53 -10.28 2.89 23.75
C GLU A 53 -11.82 2.83 23.86
N VAL A 54 -12.45 2.02 23.01
CA VAL A 54 -13.85 1.66 23.20
C VAL A 54 -13.94 0.84 24.49
N GLY A 55 -14.79 1.28 25.41
CA GLY A 55 -14.97 0.66 26.73
C GLY A 55 -15.62 -0.71 26.62
N THR A 56 -14.97 -1.74 27.16
CA THR A 56 -15.44 -3.13 27.11
C THR A 56 -15.94 -3.66 28.46
N GLU A 57 -15.86 -2.87 29.52
CA GLU A 57 -16.15 -3.32 30.89
C GLU A 57 -17.59 -3.80 31.02
N LYS A 58 -18.54 -3.04 30.48
CA LYS A 58 -19.96 -3.41 30.47
C LYS A 58 -20.21 -4.66 29.60
N LEU A 59 -19.55 -4.75 28.45
CA LEU A 59 -19.66 -5.89 27.55
C LEU A 59 -19.17 -7.19 28.22
N ILE A 60 -18.07 -7.12 28.97
CA ILE A 60 -17.55 -8.25 29.75
C ILE A 60 -18.60 -8.70 30.79
N ALA A 61 -19.19 -7.76 31.53
CA ALA A 61 -20.22 -8.07 32.52
C ALA A 61 -21.47 -8.71 31.87
N ASP A 62 -21.95 -8.15 30.76
CA ASP A 62 -23.09 -8.69 30.02
C ASP A 62 -22.83 -10.11 29.48
N CYS A 63 -21.60 -10.40 29.05
CA CYS A 63 -21.22 -11.75 28.62
C CYS A 63 -21.31 -12.77 29.76
N HIS A 64 -20.84 -12.40 30.96
CA HIS A 64 -20.96 -13.26 32.13
C HIS A 64 -22.42 -13.50 32.53
N LEU A 65 -23.26 -12.46 32.50
CA LEU A 65 -24.70 -12.59 32.76
C LEU A 65 -25.38 -13.49 31.73
N ALA A 66 -24.94 -13.46 30.48
CA ALA A 66 -25.40 -14.36 29.42
C ALA A 66 -24.83 -15.79 29.51
N GLY A 67 -24.03 -16.10 30.53
CA GLY A 67 -23.42 -17.42 30.74
C GLY A 67 -22.30 -17.77 29.75
N LYS A 68 -21.73 -16.78 29.07
CA LYS A 68 -20.58 -16.98 28.16
C LYS A 68 -19.28 -17.06 28.95
N LYS A 69 -18.35 -17.88 28.45
CA LYS A 69 -16.97 -17.94 28.94
C LYS A 69 -16.18 -16.78 28.34
N VAL A 70 -15.77 -15.83 29.19
CA VAL A 70 -15.01 -14.64 28.76
C VAL A 70 -13.52 -14.87 28.99
N CYS A 71 -12.72 -14.56 27.97
CA CYS A 71 -11.27 -14.60 28.04
C CYS A 71 -10.69 -13.20 27.81
N LEU A 72 -9.64 -12.84 28.55
CA LEU A 72 -8.89 -11.61 28.33
C LEU A 72 -7.44 -11.90 27.89
N PRO A 73 -6.83 -11.03 27.06
CA PRO A 73 -5.45 -11.15 26.63
C PRO A 73 -4.48 -10.90 27.79
N VAL A 74 -3.55 -11.83 27.98
CA VAL A 74 -2.40 -11.68 28.88
C VAL A 74 -1.13 -11.72 28.04
N THR A 75 -0.41 -10.61 27.98
CA THR A 75 0.88 -10.51 27.28
C THR A 75 2.00 -11.02 28.17
N LEU A 76 2.82 -11.92 27.63
CA LEU A 76 4.05 -12.39 28.24
C LEU A 76 5.25 -11.90 27.42
N GLU A 77 6.31 -11.47 28.09
CA GLU A 77 7.49 -10.91 27.42
C GLU A 77 8.59 -11.94 27.18
N ASN A 78 8.67 -12.99 28.01
CA ASN A 78 9.72 -14.00 27.97
C ASN A 78 9.16 -15.44 28.08
N PRO A 79 8.93 -16.16 26.97
CA PRO A 79 9.00 -15.71 25.57
C PRO A 79 7.81 -14.80 25.21
N LYS A 80 7.99 -13.98 24.18
CA LYS A 80 6.98 -13.03 23.70
C LYS A 80 5.75 -13.75 23.14
N ARG A 81 4.64 -13.79 23.90
CA ARG A 81 3.39 -14.45 23.49
C ARG A 81 2.15 -13.79 24.07
N LEU A 82 1.02 -13.95 23.39
CA LEU A 82 -0.31 -13.60 23.90
C LEU A 82 -1.00 -14.87 24.39
N LEU A 83 -1.51 -14.86 25.61
CA LEU A 83 -2.40 -15.91 26.12
C LEU A 83 -3.82 -15.35 26.21
N ALA A 84 -4.82 -16.18 25.93
CA ALA A 84 -6.18 -15.92 26.32
C ALA A 84 -6.40 -16.59 27.69
N CYS A 85 -6.71 -15.82 28.72
CA CYS A 85 -6.99 -16.34 30.05
C CYS A 85 -8.48 -16.15 30.35
N GLU A 86 -9.15 -17.22 30.77
CA GLU A 86 -10.52 -17.13 31.28
C GLU A 86 -10.57 -16.23 32.50
N VAL A 87 -11.63 -15.44 32.61
CA VAL A 87 -11.91 -14.55 33.73
C VAL A 87 -13.27 -14.93 34.29
N HIS A 88 -13.39 -14.93 35.62
CA HIS A 88 -14.67 -15.17 36.28
C HIS A 88 -15.30 -13.85 36.77
N ALA A 89 -16.64 -13.81 36.84
CA ALA A 89 -17.36 -12.64 37.32
C ALA A 89 -16.95 -12.33 38.78
N GLY A 90 -16.49 -11.10 39.03
CA GLY A 90 -16.04 -10.66 40.36
C GLY A 90 -14.59 -11.00 40.71
N GLU A 91 -13.80 -11.54 39.77
CA GLU A 91 -12.37 -11.80 39.98
C GLU A 91 -11.57 -10.48 40.09
N GLU A 92 -10.70 -10.37 41.10
CA GLU A 92 -9.83 -9.21 41.27
C GLU A 92 -8.79 -9.13 40.12
N MET A 93 -8.73 -7.98 39.46
CA MET A 93 -7.80 -7.70 38.36
C MET A 93 -6.59 -6.92 38.88
N LYS A 94 -5.36 -7.35 38.56
CA LYS A 94 -4.14 -6.59 38.85
C LYS A 94 -3.65 -5.81 37.62
N PRO A 95 -2.98 -4.66 37.78
CA PRO A 95 -2.31 -3.98 36.66
C PRO A 95 -1.23 -4.89 36.06
N GLY A 96 -1.33 -5.16 34.75
CA GLY A 96 -0.38 -5.97 33.98
C GLY A 96 0.61 -5.14 33.16
N VAL A 97 1.25 -5.76 32.17
CA VAL A 97 2.18 -5.09 31.23
C VAL A 97 1.43 -3.99 30.47
N PHE A 98 2.07 -2.83 30.28
CA PHE A 98 1.45 -1.61 29.70
C PHE A 98 0.25 -1.04 30.47
N GLY A 99 0.05 -1.45 31.74
CA GLY A 99 -1.05 -0.96 32.58
C GLY A 99 -2.42 -1.61 32.31
N ILE A 100 -2.46 -2.66 31.47
CA ILE A 100 -3.69 -3.37 31.12
C ILE A 100 -4.10 -4.27 32.30
N PRO A 101 -5.33 -4.18 32.85
CA PRO A 101 -5.81 -5.07 33.89
C PRO A 101 -5.79 -6.55 33.46
N GLN A 102 -5.24 -7.44 34.30
CA GLN A 102 -5.13 -8.88 34.04
C GLN A 102 -5.72 -9.70 35.21
N PRO A 103 -6.33 -10.87 34.93
CA PRO A 103 -6.87 -11.75 35.97
C PRO A 103 -5.78 -12.31 36.88
N LEU A 104 -6.10 -12.48 38.16
CA LEU A 104 -5.17 -13.00 39.17
C LEU A 104 -4.86 -14.48 38.92
N VAL A 105 -5.87 -15.27 38.52
CA VAL A 105 -5.71 -16.69 38.19
C VAL A 105 -5.56 -16.83 36.67
N ARG A 106 -4.39 -17.31 36.25
CA ARG A 106 -4.14 -17.59 34.83
C ARG A 106 -4.69 -18.96 34.48
N SER A 107 -5.93 -18.99 33.98
CA SER A 107 -6.55 -20.17 33.37
C SER A 107 -6.46 -20.06 31.84
N PRO A 108 -5.35 -20.49 31.20
CA PRO A 108 -5.17 -20.33 29.77
C PRO A 108 -6.19 -21.17 28.99
N VAL A 109 -6.78 -20.55 27.97
CA VAL A 109 -7.73 -21.15 27.05
C VAL A 109 -7.06 -21.31 25.69
N SER A 110 -7.24 -22.46 25.04
CA SER A 110 -6.67 -22.70 23.72
C SER A 110 -7.27 -21.73 22.69
N PRO A 111 -6.45 -21.10 21.81
CA PRO A 111 -6.94 -20.20 20.75
C PRO A 111 -8.00 -20.85 19.83
N SER A 112 -7.92 -22.18 19.65
CA SER A 112 -8.86 -22.97 18.85
C SER A 112 -10.22 -23.21 19.51
N SER A 113 -10.33 -23.02 20.83
CA SER A 113 -11.57 -23.17 21.59
C SER A 113 -12.37 -21.88 21.76
N ILE A 114 -11.80 -20.77 21.28
CA ILE A 114 -12.45 -19.45 21.28
C ILE A 114 -13.24 -19.34 19.98
N GLU A 115 -14.49 -18.89 20.06
CA GLU A 115 -15.40 -18.82 18.90
C GLU A 115 -15.53 -17.39 18.38
N PHE A 116 -15.29 -16.39 19.23
CA PHE A 116 -15.37 -14.97 18.89
C PHE A 116 -14.23 -14.18 19.56
N ILE A 117 -13.53 -13.32 18.80
CA ILE A 117 -12.43 -12.50 19.32
C ILE A 117 -12.69 -11.04 18.94
N VAL A 118 -12.71 -10.17 19.95
CA VAL A 118 -12.63 -8.72 19.75
C VAL A 118 -11.17 -8.30 19.63
N VAL A 119 -10.80 -7.76 18.47
CA VAL A 119 -9.44 -7.38 18.11
C VAL A 119 -9.26 -5.87 18.28
N PRO A 120 -8.40 -5.39 19.19
CA PRO A 120 -8.15 -3.96 19.35
C PRO A 120 -7.27 -3.40 18.22
N GLY A 121 -7.38 -2.09 17.98
CA GLY A 121 -6.58 -1.40 16.98
C GLY A 121 -6.65 0.12 17.13
N ILE A 122 -5.66 0.79 16.55
CA ILE A 122 -5.55 2.25 16.51
C ILE A 122 -6.28 2.81 15.29
N ALA A 123 -6.12 2.15 14.14
CA ALA A 123 -6.76 2.55 12.88
C ALA A 123 -7.17 1.30 12.08
N PHE A 124 -8.23 1.43 11.31
CA PHE A 124 -8.79 0.37 10.45
C PHE A 124 -9.14 0.91 9.07
N ASP A 125 -9.10 0.07 8.05
CA ASP A 125 -9.76 0.33 6.77
C ASP A 125 -10.99 -0.56 6.58
N ARG A 126 -11.81 -0.26 5.56
CA ARG A 126 -13.07 -0.98 5.32
C ARG A 126 -12.87 -2.42 4.82
N GLU A 127 -11.64 -2.79 4.45
CA GLU A 127 -11.23 -4.16 4.12
C GLU A 127 -10.78 -4.95 5.36
N GLY A 128 -10.77 -4.34 6.55
CA GLY A 128 -10.42 -5.00 7.80
C GLY A 128 -8.91 -5.03 8.09
N ASN A 129 -8.07 -4.34 7.31
CA ASN A 129 -6.69 -4.13 7.70
C ASN A 129 -6.62 -3.17 8.88
N ARG A 130 -5.58 -3.31 9.72
CA ARG A 130 -5.48 -2.54 10.95
C ARG A 130 -4.05 -2.13 11.30
N ILE A 131 -3.92 -1.02 12.02
CA ILE A 131 -2.70 -0.65 12.74
C ILE A 131 -2.90 -0.96 14.21
N GLY A 132 -2.10 -1.89 14.76
CA GLY A 132 -1.98 -2.09 16.20
C GLY A 132 -0.89 -1.24 16.85
N TYR A 133 -0.69 -1.47 18.15
CA TYR A 133 0.33 -0.80 18.98
C TYR A 133 1.79 -1.22 18.69
N GLY A 134 2.02 -2.07 17.67
CA GLY A 134 3.37 -2.40 17.18
C GLY A 134 4.02 -3.64 17.82
N GLY A 135 3.36 -4.29 18.78
CA GLY A 135 3.89 -5.48 19.46
C GLY A 135 3.76 -6.80 18.67
N GLY A 136 2.87 -6.91 17.69
CA GLY A 136 2.65 -8.13 16.88
C GLY A 136 2.02 -9.31 17.64
N TYR A 137 1.65 -9.14 18.91
CA TYR A 137 1.09 -10.19 19.77
C TYR A 137 -0.24 -10.77 19.22
N TYR A 138 -1.13 -9.89 18.77
CA TYR A 138 -2.42 -10.31 18.23
C TYR A 138 -2.27 -11.06 16.91
N ASP A 139 -1.45 -10.58 15.97
CA ASP A 139 -1.27 -11.29 14.69
C ASP A 139 -0.76 -12.72 14.91
N ALA A 140 0.26 -12.89 15.75
CA ALA A 140 0.79 -14.20 16.11
C ALA A 140 -0.28 -15.13 16.76
N PHE A 141 -1.16 -14.58 17.59
CA PHE A 141 -2.25 -15.33 18.22
C PHE A 141 -3.34 -15.70 17.21
N LEU A 142 -3.74 -14.76 16.35
CA LEU A 142 -4.84 -14.92 15.41
C LEU A 142 -4.55 -15.96 14.32
N HIS A 143 -3.28 -16.20 13.96
CA HIS A 143 -2.87 -17.30 13.08
C HIS A 143 -3.27 -18.69 13.60
N HIS A 144 -3.46 -18.82 14.92
CA HIS A 144 -3.82 -20.08 15.57
C HIS A 144 -5.31 -20.19 15.93
N SER A 145 -6.16 -19.25 15.45
CA SER A 145 -7.58 -19.21 15.78
C SER A 145 -8.50 -19.13 14.55
N THR A 146 -9.51 -19.99 14.53
CA THR A 146 -10.59 -19.98 13.53
C THR A 146 -11.79 -19.13 13.95
N ALA A 147 -11.74 -18.50 15.13
CA ALA A 147 -12.79 -17.63 15.65
C ALA A 147 -13.16 -16.49 14.68
N ALA A 148 -14.39 -15.98 14.80
CA ALA A 148 -14.80 -14.73 14.18
C ALA A 148 -13.97 -13.58 14.77
N LYS A 149 -13.30 -12.80 13.91
CA LYS A 149 -12.39 -11.72 14.30
C LYS A 149 -13.09 -10.39 14.10
N VAL A 150 -13.57 -9.77 15.16
CA VAL A 150 -14.35 -8.52 15.05
C VAL A 150 -13.58 -7.38 15.70
N ALA A 151 -13.47 -6.25 15.03
CA ALA A 151 -12.95 -5.03 15.65
C ALA A 151 -14.09 -4.18 16.19
N ILE A 152 -13.86 -3.55 17.34
CA ILE A 152 -14.68 -2.44 17.83
C ILE A 152 -13.84 -1.17 17.73
N ALA A 153 -14.40 -0.12 17.15
CA ALA A 153 -13.69 1.14 16.92
C ALA A 153 -14.67 2.30 16.85
N TYR A 154 -14.22 3.52 17.18
CA TYR A 154 -14.98 4.71 16.83
C TYR A 154 -14.88 4.99 15.33
N SER A 155 -15.89 5.60 14.71
CA SER A 155 -15.88 5.92 13.28
C SER A 155 -14.70 6.80 12.86
N VAL A 156 -14.16 7.62 13.77
CA VAL A 156 -12.95 8.44 13.55
C VAL A 156 -11.67 7.61 13.33
N GLN A 157 -11.66 6.34 13.76
CA GLN A 157 -10.53 5.43 13.56
C GLN A 157 -10.54 4.77 12.18
N LEU A 158 -11.59 4.99 11.37
CA LEU A 158 -11.66 4.51 10.00
C LEU A 158 -10.85 5.41 9.06
N MET A 159 -10.11 4.77 8.15
CA MET A 159 -9.34 5.44 7.09
C MET A 159 -9.64 4.79 5.74
N ASP A 160 -9.35 5.51 4.66
CA ASP A 160 -9.47 4.97 3.31
C ASP A 160 -8.59 3.73 3.11
N ARG A 161 -7.36 3.77 3.62
CA ARG A 161 -6.41 2.67 3.51
C ARG A 161 -5.42 2.63 4.65
N VAL A 162 -5.19 1.43 5.19
CA VAL A 162 -4.19 1.20 6.22
C VAL A 162 -3.01 0.40 5.65
N PRO A 163 -1.74 0.80 5.88
CA PRO A 163 -0.60 0.02 5.42
C PRO A 163 -0.52 -1.34 6.12
N ALA A 164 -0.78 -2.42 5.40
CA ALA A 164 -0.73 -3.80 5.89
C ALA A 164 0.55 -4.53 5.45
N LYS A 165 1.02 -5.48 6.25
CA LYS A 165 2.06 -6.46 5.87
C LYS A 165 1.40 -7.80 5.55
N PRO A 166 2.04 -8.68 4.75
CA PRO A 166 1.51 -10.03 4.49
C PRO A 166 1.29 -10.89 5.74
N SER A 167 1.98 -10.59 6.84
CA SER A 167 1.83 -11.26 8.13
C SER A 167 0.63 -10.78 8.96
N ASP A 168 0.06 -9.63 8.62
CA ASP A 168 -0.99 -8.98 9.40
C ASP A 168 -2.34 -9.66 9.07
N ILE A 169 -3.06 -10.12 10.10
CA ILE A 169 -4.35 -10.80 9.90
C ILE A 169 -5.48 -9.75 9.89
N PRO A 170 -6.22 -9.58 8.80
CA PRO A 170 -7.32 -8.62 8.76
C PRO A 170 -8.51 -9.14 9.57
N VAL A 171 -9.31 -8.22 10.13
CA VAL A 171 -10.54 -8.56 10.86
C VAL A 171 -11.68 -8.89 9.91
N ASP A 172 -12.61 -9.71 10.34
CA ASP A 172 -13.75 -10.16 9.56
C ASP A 172 -14.85 -9.09 9.47
N CYS A 173 -15.01 -8.30 10.53
CA CYS A 173 -16.02 -7.27 10.66
C CYS A 173 -15.50 -6.13 11.54
N ILE A 174 -15.97 -4.91 11.30
CA ILE A 174 -15.73 -3.75 12.17
C ILE A 174 -17.07 -3.21 12.64
N VAL A 175 -17.26 -3.08 13.94
CA VAL A 175 -18.42 -2.44 14.56
C VAL A 175 -18.03 -1.07 15.06
N THR A 176 -18.75 -0.05 14.60
CA THR A 176 -18.62 1.34 15.05
C THR A 176 -19.92 1.85 15.63
N GLU A 177 -19.89 3.05 16.21
CA GLU A 177 -21.10 3.72 16.71
C GLU A 177 -22.06 4.14 15.58
N LYS A 178 -21.64 4.09 14.32
CA LYS A 178 -22.44 4.51 13.16
C LYS A 178 -22.91 3.34 12.29
N GLU A 179 -22.09 2.31 12.16
CA GLU A 179 -22.30 1.24 11.20
C GLU A 179 -21.55 -0.04 11.58
N ILE A 180 -22.02 -1.16 11.02
CA ILE A 180 -21.35 -2.47 11.02
C ILE A 180 -20.81 -2.69 9.61
N ILE A 181 -19.51 -2.91 9.49
CA ILE A 181 -18.80 -3.07 8.22
C ILE A 181 -18.41 -4.54 8.06
N ASP A 182 -18.99 -5.21 7.06
CA ASP A 182 -18.59 -6.56 6.66
C ASP A 182 -17.30 -6.50 5.84
N CYS A 183 -16.16 -6.67 6.53
CA CYS A 183 -14.86 -6.65 5.90
C CYS A 183 -14.60 -7.89 5.04
N LYS A 184 -15.23 -9.04 5.32
CA LYS A 184 -15.14 -10.22 4.46
C LYS A 184 -15.81 -9.96 3.13
N ALA A 185 -17.03 -9.41 3.15
CA ALA A 185 -17.75 -9.04 1.94
C ALA A 185 -17.01 -7.94 1.18
N ASN A 186 -16.47 -6.92 1.87
CA ASN A 186 -15.67 -5.88 1.22
C ASN A 186 -14.38 -6.42 0.61
N ARG A 187 -13.66 -7.33 1.29
CA ARG A 187 -12.49 -8.00 0.72
C ARG A 187 -12.87 -8.92 -0.43
N ALA A 188 -13.99 -9.63 -0.33
CA ALA A 188 -14.48 -10.49 -1.41
C ALA A 188 -14.92 -9.65 -2.62
N ALA A 189 -15.55 -8.50 -2.41
CA ALA A 189 -15.92 -7.53 -3.44
C ALA A 189 -14.69 -6.82 -4.04
N GLY A 190 -13.71 -6.45 -3.22
CA GLY A 190 -12.43 -5.89 -3.67
C GLY A 190 -11.57 -6.92 -4.43
N ALA A 191 -11.62 -8.19 -4.03
CA ALA A 191 -11.00 -9.31 -4.74
C ALA A 191 -11.79 -9.73 -5.99
N GLN A 192 -13.10 -9.51 -6.03
CA GLN A 192 -13.98 -9.69 -7.18
C GLN A 192 -14.32 -8.35 -7.84
N GLY A 193 -13.29 -7.62 -8.24
CA GLY A 193 -13.40 -6.60 -9.28
C GLY A 193 -13.85 -5.22 -8.82
N GLU A 194 -12.87 -4.41 -8.40
CA GLU A 194 -12.80 -3.12 -9.10
C GLU A 194 -12.60 -3.44 -10.59
N LYS A 195 -13.56 -3.09 -11.43
CA LYS A 195 -13.29 -2.94 -12.87
C LYS A 195 -12.28 -1.81 -13.01
N ILE A 196 -11.01 -2.13 -12.83
CA ILE A 196 -9.92 -1.21 -13.09
C ILE A 196 -9.91 -1.05 -14.60
N THR A 197 -10.44 0.08 -15.05
CA THR A 197 -10.43 0.43 -16.46
C THR A 197 -8.98 0.58 -16.90
N PRO A 198 -8.54 -0.15 -17.93
CA PRO A 198 -7.19 0.01 -18.45
C PRO A 198 -6.92 1.46 -18.83
N ILE A 199 -5.81 2.00 -18.36
CA ILE A 199 -5.37 3.35 -18.74
C ILE A 199 -4.61 3.32 -20.07
N ARG A 200 -4.75 4.36 -20.87
CA ARG A 200 -4.03 4.52 -22.14
C ARG A 200 -2.60 4.99 -21.87
N VAL A 201 -1.63 4.12 -22.18
CA VAL A 201 -0.20 4.35 -21.95
C VAL A 201 0.50 4.59 -23.28
N VAL A 202 1.36 5.61 -23.34
CA VAL A 202 2.34 5.77 -24.41
C VAL A 202 3.74 5.57 -23.83
N VAL A 203 4.56 4.77 -24.50
CA VAL A 203 5.94 4.51 -24.08
C VAL A 203 6.90 5.25 -24.99
N LEU A 204 7.88 5.93 -24.41
CA LEU A 204 9.01 6.55 -25.12
C LEU A 204 10.26 5.71 -24.88
N ALA A 205 10.96 5.32 -25.95
CA ALA A 205 12.19 4.52 -25.86
C ALA A 205 13.15 4.81 -27.02
N SER A 206 14.47 4.76 -26.77
CA SER A 206 15.50 5.05 -27.80
C SER A 206 16.29 3.81 -28.25
N GLY A 207 16.10 2.65 -27.61
CA GLY A 207 16.97 1.48 -27.76
C GLY A 207 16.24 0.13 -27.77
N ARG A 208 16.71 -0.80 -26.93
CA ARG A 208 16.28 -2.22 -26.91
C ARG A 208 14.80 -2.42 -26.57
N GLY A 209 14.22 -1.52 -25.78
CA GLY A 209 12.82 -1.60 -25.34
C GLY A 209 12.53 -2.79 -24.42
N SER A 210 13.46 -3.16 -23.53
CA SER A 210 13.25 -4.25 -22.57
C SER A 210 12.20 -3.91 -21.52
N ASP A 211 12.19 -2.67 -21.01
CA ASP A 211 11.14 -2.17 -20.12
C ASP A 211 9.80 -1.99 -20.83
N PHE A 212 9.83 -1.62 -22.11
CA PHE A 212 8.64 -1.64 -22.94
C PHE A 212 8.05 -3.07 -23.01
N GLN A 213 8.89 -4.09 -23.18
CA GLN A 213 8.46 -5.48 -23.15
C GLN A 213 7.92 -5.91 -21.79
N SER A 214 8.54 -5.51 -20.68
CA SER A 214 8.08 -5.91 -19.36
C SER A 214 6.66 -5.41 -19.04
N ILE A 215 6.32 -4.20 -19.49
CA ILE A 215 4.95 -3.67 -19.38
C ILE A 215 3.98 -4.49 -20.24
N LEU A 216 4.36 -4.82 -21.48
CA LEU A 216 3.55 -5.67 -22.36
C LEU A 216 3.26 -7.03 -21.73
N ASP A 217 4.29 -7.68 -21.19
CA ASP A 217 4.18 -8.99 -20.55
C ASP A 217 3.26 -8.92 -19.32
N GLY A 218 3.34 -7.83 -18.53
CA GLY A 218 2.44 -7.58 -17.41
C GLY A 218 0.98 -7.39 -17.83
N ILE A 219 0.73 -6.72 -18.95
CA ILE A 219 -0.62 -6.57 -19.53
C ILE A 219 -1.17 -7.93 -19.98
N GLU A 220 -0.36 -8.74 -20.67
CA GLU A 220 -0.77 -10.07 -21.14
C GLU A 220 -1.11 -11.03 -19.99
N LYS A 221 -0.37 -10.92 -18.88
CA LYS A 221 -0.63 -11.66 -17.64
C LYS A 221 -1.80 -11.11 -16.84
N LYS A 222 -2.41 -9.99 -17.26
CA LYS A 222 -3.46 -9.26 -16.52
C LYS A 222 -3.01 -8.75 -15.15
N GLU A 223 -1.70 -8.57 -14.98
CA GLU A 223 -1.09 -7.98 -13.79
C GLU A 223 -1.07 -6.44 -13.88
N VAL A 224 -1.13 -5.91 -15.12
CA VAL A 224 -1.14 -4.48 -15.40
C VAL A 224 -2.41 -4.08 -16.12
N HIS A 225 -3.17 -3.17 -15.53
CA HIS A 225 -4.40 -2.62 -16.11
C HIS A 225 -4.09 -1.42 -17.00
N ALA A 226 -3.43 -1.68 -18.13
CA ALA A 226 -3.09 -0.66 -19.11
C ALA A 226 -3.30 -1.15 -20.54
N GLU A 227 -3.52 -0.21 -21.45
CA GLU A 227 -3.47 -0.40 -22.89
C GLU A 227 -2.31 0.44 -23.42
N ILE A 228 -1.30 -0.18 -24.04
CA ILE A 228 -0.26 0.58 -24.73
C ILE A 228 -0.81 1.03 -26.08
N VAL A 229 -1.11 2.31 -26.20
CA VAL A 229 -1.73 2.91 -27.38
C VAL A 229 -0.70 3.48 -28.37
N GLY A 230 0.57 3.58 -27.97
CA GLY A 230 1.64 3.93 -28.88
C GLY A 230 3.04 3.78 -28.30
N LEU A 231 4.00 3.57 -29.19
CA LEU A 231 5.43 3.70 -28.95
C LEU A 231 5.96 4.94 -29.68
N ILE A 232 6.69 5.80 -28.99
CA ILE A 232 7.39 6.93 -29.60
C ILE A 232 8.89 6.71 -29.44
N THR A 233 9.66 6.94 -30.49
CA THR A 233 11.12 6.81 -30.46
C THR A 233 11.78 7.93 -31.24
N ASP A 234 12.98 8.31 -30.81
CA ASP A 234 13.85 9.23 -31.55
C ASP A 234 14.87 8.51 -32.44
N ASN A 235 14.83 7.17 -32.47
CA ASN A 235 15.76 6.34 -33.19
C ASN A 235 15.03 5.37 -34.15
N PRO A 236 15.14 5.55 -35.48
CA PRO A 236 14.49 4.67 -36.46
C PRO A 236 14.98 3.22 -36.44
N GLN A 237 16.12 2.96 -35.80
CA GLN A 237 16.71 1.62 -35.66
C GLN A 237 16.47 1.01 -34.26
N ALA A 238 15.64 1.63 -33.42
CA ALA A 238 15.33 1.10 -32.09
C ALA A 238 14.67 -0.28 -32.18
N GLN A 239 15.22 -1.28 -31.48
CA GLN A 239 14.61 -2.62 -31.42
C GLN A 239 13.23 -2.61 -30.76
N ALA A 240 12.91 -1.57 -29.97
CA ALA A 240 11.56 -1.34 -29.45
C ALA A 240 10.48 -1.29 -30.56
N ILE A 241 10.83 -0.82 -31.76
CA ILE A 241 9.92 -0.78 -32.92
C ILE A 241 9.45 -2.18 -33.30
N GLU A 242 10.37 -3.16 -33.34
CA GLU A 242 10.01 -4.54 -33.69
C GLU A 242 9.10 -5.18 -32.64
N ARG A 243 9.26 -4.82 -31.37
CA ARG A 243 8.33 -5.24 -30.30
C ARG A 243 6.94 -4.66 -30.52
N ALA A 244 6.84 -3.38 -30.87
CA ALA A 244 5.57 -2.73 -31.15
C ALA A 244 4.88 -3.35 -32.37
N LYS A 245 5.60 -3.57 -33.47
CA LYS A 245 5.10 -4.26 -34.66
C LYS A 245 4.54 -5.65 -34.34
N THR A 246 5.29 -6.43 -33.56
CA THR A 246 4.89 -7.80 -33.17
C THR A 246 3.57 -7.82 -32.39
N LYS A 247 3.29 -6.79 -31.60
CA LYS A 247 2.05 -6.67 -30.81
C LYS A 247 0.97 -5.83 -31.50
N GLY A 248 1.19 -5.37 -32.74
CA GLY A 248 0.24 -4.53 -33.48
C GLY A 248 0.06 -3.11 -32.91
N ILE A 249 1.03 -2.61 -32.15
CA ILE A 249 0.99 -1.29 -31.52
C ILE A 249 1.53 -0.25 -32.51
N GLN A 250 0.83 0.89 -32.60
CA GLN A 250 1.27 2.02 -33.42
C GLN A 250 2.62 2.56 -32.91
N TYR A 251 3.54 2.86 -33.81
CA TYR A 251 4.80 3.48 -33.46
C TYR A 251 5.08 4.73 -34.29
N PHE A 252 5.77 5.70 -33.69
CA PHE A 252 6.12 6.97 -34.30
C PHE A 252 7.60 7.23 -34.09
N VAL A 253 8.29 7.61 -35.17
CA VAL A 253 9.70 8.01 -35.12
C VAL A 253 9.76 9.53 -35.26
N HIS A 254 10.45 10.20 -34.33
CA HIS A 254 10.69 11.63 -34.34
C HIS A 254 12.18 11.89 -34.20
N GLU A 255 12.89 12.06 -35.32
CA GLU A 255 14.32 12.36 -35.29
C GLU A 255 14.55 13.87 -35.19
N GLU A 256 15.48 14.32 -34.34
CA GLU A 256 15.77 15.75 -34.13
C GLU A 256 16.09 16.50 -35.44
N LYS A 257 16.75 15.82 -36.38
CA LYS A 257 17.09 16.35 -37.71
C LYS A 257 15.86 16.71 -38.56
N GLU A 258 14.70 16.11 -38.30
CA GLU A 258 13.45 16.35 -39.06
C GLU A 258 12.68 17.56 -38.53
N HIS A 259 12.90 17.93 -37.26
CA HIS A 259 12.16 19.00 -36.58
C HIS A 259 13.00 20.28 -36.40
N GLY A 260 14.31 20.21 -36.66
CA GLY A 260 15.24 21.34 -36.58
C GLY A 260 15.67 21.72 -35.16
N THR A 261 14.78 21.63 -34.18
CA THR A 261 15.11 21.84 -32.76
C THR A 261 14.53 20.76 -31.86
N ARG A 262 15.15 20.55 -30.69
CA ARG A 262 14.63 19.67 -29.63
C ARG A 262 13.22 20.04 -29.20
N GLU A 263 12.95 21.33 -29.05
CA GLU A 263 11.64 21.81 -28.61
C GLU A 263 10.55 21.56 -29.67
N ALA A 264 10.85 21.75 -30.96
CA ALA A 264 9.93 21.41 -32.04
C ALA A 264 9.63 19.91 -32.10
N MET A 265 10.65 19.07 -31.87
CA MET A 265 10.50 17.62 -31.78
C MET A 265 9.60 17.23 -30.60
N ASP A 266 9.81 17.81 -29.42
CA ASP A 266 8.98 17.56 -28.24
C ASP A 266 7.53 18.07 -28.42
N ASP A 267 7.33 19.19 -29.12
CA ASP A 267 6.00 19.69 -29.50
C ASP A 267 5.29 18.71 -30.44
N ALA A 268 6.00 18.11 -31.40
CA ALA A 268 5.45 17.06 -32.25
C ALA A 268 5.11 15.78 -31.47
N ILE A 269 5.95 15.38 -30.50
CA ILE A 269 5.65 14.29 -29.57
C ILE A 269 4.36 14.60 -28.80
N LYS A 270 4.23 15.82 -28.26
CA LYS A 270 3.01 16.24 -27.55
C LYS A 270 1.76 16.08 -28.41
N MET A 271 1.81 16.49 -29.68
CA MET A 271 0.68 16.31 -30.60
C MET A 271 0.29 14.84 -30.75
N ARG A 272 1.27 13.92 -30.87
CA ARG A 272 0.99 12.48 -30.89
C ARG A 272 0.38 11.97 -29.60
N LEU A 273 0.88 12.42 -28.45
CA LEU A 273 0.32 12.04 -27.15
C LEU A 273 -1.15 12.48 -27.02
N ASP A 274 -1.48 13.68 -27.50
CA ASP A 274 -2.86 14.21 -27.51
C ASP A 274 -3.76 13.38 -28.45
N GLU A 275 -3.31 13.09 -29.68
CA GLU A 275 -4.02 12.25 -30.66
C GLU A 275 -4.32 10.86 -30.11
N LEU A 276 -3.33 10.25 -29.44
CA LEU A 276 -3.44 8.95 -28.81
C LEU A 276 -4.26 8.97 -27.50
N ARG A 277 -4.62 10.16 -27.02
CA ARG A 277 -5.31 10.38 -25.74
C ARG A 277 -4.57 9.72 -24.57
N ALA A 278 -3.25 9.91 -24.52
CA ALA A 278 -2.40 9.32 -23.50
C ALA A 278 -2.83 9.79 -22.10
N GLN A 279 -3.04 8.83 -21.18
CA GLN A 279 -3.32 9.09 -19.77
C GLN A 279 -2.06 8.98 -18.91
N LEU A 280 -1.10 8.17 -19.34
CA LEU A 280 0.24 8.04 -18.76
C LEU A 280 1.29 7.95 -19.87
N VAL A 281 2.40 8.64 -19.69
CA VAL A 281 3.58 8.60 -20.55
C VAL A 281 4.73 7.96 -19.77
N VAL A 282 5.34 6.92 -20.31
CA VAL A 282 6.44 6.20 -19.65
C VAL A 282 7.72 6.36 -20.48
N LEU A 283 8.71 7.07 -19.95
CA LEU A 283 10.06 7.11 -20.50
C LEU A 283 10.79 5.86 -20.00
N ALA A 284 10.99 4.91 -20.91
CA ALA A 284 11.55 3.59 -20.67
C ALA A 284 12.81 3.43 -21.55
N GLY A 285 13.93 3.97 -21.06
CA GLY A 285 15.16 4.06 -21.84
C GLY A 285 15.07 5.10 -22.97
N TYR A 286 14.35 6.20 -22.75
CA TYR A 286 14.34 7.35 -23.65
C TYR A 286 15.52 8.28 -23.33
N MET A 287 16.44 8.46 -24.27
CA MET A 287 17.76 9.05 -24.03
C MET A 287 17.82 10.56 -24.27
N LYS A 288 16.66 11.24 -24.26
CA LYS A 288 16.58 12.67 -24.55
C LYS A 288 15.85 13.42 -23.43
N ILE A 289 16.42 14.56 -23.05
CA ILE A 289 15.79 15.48 -22.10
C ILE A 289 14.62 16.18 -22.78
N ILE A 290 13.47 16.21 -22.12
CA ILE A 290 12.31 16.99 -22.57
C ILE A 290 12.58 18.48 -22.33
N LYS A 291 12.53 19.27 -23.40
CA LYS A 291 12.75 20.72 -23.42
C LYS A 291 11.46 21.52 -23.57
N SER A 292 10.45 20.98 -24.25
CA SER A 292 9.19 21.71 -24.45
C SER A 292 8.44 21.94 -23.14
N ARG A 293 8.23 23.21 -22.82
CA ARG A 293 7.39 23.62 -21.69
C ARG A 293 5.94 23.19 -21.89
N LYS A 294 5.43 23.25 -23.12
CA LYS A 294 4.05 22.85 -23.46
C LYS A 294 3.82 21.36 -23.19
N LEU A 295 4.81 20.52 -23.49
CA LEU A 295 4.75 19.08 -23.20
C LEU A 295 4.77 18.83 -21.68
N LEU A 296 5.73 19.44 -20.98
CA LEU A 296 5.87 19.28 -19.53
C LEU A 296 4.64 19.78 -18.75
N ASP A 297 4.04 20.91 -19.15
CA ASP A 297 2.86 21.45 -18.48
C ASP A 297 1.61 20.58 -18.74
N ALA A 298 1.45 20.05 -19.97
CA ALA A 298 0.29 19.22 -20.32
C ALA A 298 0.33 17.82 -19.68
N TYR A 299 1.53 17.24 -19.54
CA TYR A 299 1.76 15.89 -19.04
C TYR A 299 2.43 15.84 -17.67
N GLY A 300 2.57 16.98 -16.98
CA GLY A 300 3.00 17.04 -15.59
C GLY A 300 2.11 16.17 -14.70
N GLY A 301 2.73 15.33 -13.87
CA GLY A 301 2.02 14.34 -13.04
C GLY A 301 1.44 13.15 -13.80
N LYS A 302 1.65 13.08 -15.13
CA LYS A 302 1.25 11.98 -16.03
C LYS A 302 2.41 11.46 -16.87
N MET A 303 3.64 11.90 -16.60
CA MET A 303 4.85 11.46 -17.26
C MET A 303 5.82 10.94 -16.22
N ILE A 304 6.28 9.70 -16.39
CA ILE A 304 7.21 9.04 -15.48
C ILE A 304 8.44 8.57 -16.25
N ASN A 305 9.57 8.52 -15.55
CA ASN A 305 10.81 7.95 -16.05
C ASN A 305 11.28 6.85 -15.10
N ILE A 306 11.88 5.80 -15.66
CA ILE A 306 12.65 4.82 -14.91
C ILE A 306 14.14 5.10 -15.10
N HIS A 307 14.86 5.20 -13.99
CA HIS A 307 16.27 5.53 -13.94
C HIS A 307 17.04 4.44 -13.18
N PRO A 308 18.14 3.90 -13.73
CA PRO A 308 18.79 2.69 -13.21
C PRO A 308 19.82 3.01 -12.11
N SER A 309 19.42 3.83 -11.14
CA SER A 309 20.12 4.04 -9.88
C SER A 309 19.15 4.42 -8.77
N LEU A 310 19.66 4.50 -7.53
CA LEU A 310 18.96 5.09 -6.40
C LEU A 310 19.14 6.62 -6.39
N LEU A 311 18.31 7.33 -7.15
CA LEU A 311 18.31 8.80 -7.16
C LEU A 311 18.19 9.37 -5.73
N PRO A 312 18.90 10.46 -5.41
CA PRO A 312 19.60 11.37 -6.33
C PRO A 312 21.02 10.93 -6.72
N LYS A 313 21.48 9.73 -6.33
CA LYS A 313 22.82 9.26 -6.73
C LYS A 313 22.83 8.84 -8.20
N TYR A 314 23.94 9.15 -8.88
CA TYR A 314 24.22 8.74 -10.26
C TYR A 314 23.11 9.12 -11.27
N PRO A 315 22.73 10.40 -11.41
CA PRO A 315 21.85 10.82 -12.50
C PRO A 315 22.56 10.72 -13.85
N GLY A 316 21.79 10.69 -14.94
CA GLY A 316 22.32 10.65 -16.30
C GLY A 316 22.60 9.24 -16.87
N ALA A 317 23.14 9.20 -18.08
CA ALA A 317 23.08 8.01 -18.94
C ALA A 317 23.95 6.81 -18.52
N HIS A 318 24.93 7.00 -17.62
CA HIS A 318 25.92 5.99 -17.24
C HIS A 318 25.74 5.48 -15.80
N ALA A 319 24.56 5.68 -15.23
CA ALA A 319 24.30 5.49 -13.81
C ALA A 319 24.73 4.12 -13.24
N GLN A 320 24.50 3.02 -13.96
CA GLN A 320 24.93 1.69 -13.50
C GLN A 320 26.45 1.53 -13.49
N GLN A 321 27.12 2.06 -14.51
CA GLN A 321 28.58 2.05 -14.61
C GLN A 321 29.18 2.91 -13.50
N ASP A 322 28.68 4.13 -13.32
CA ASP A 322 29.15 5.06 -12.29
C ASP A 322 28.99 4.46 -10.88
N ALA A 323 27.86 3.79 -10.61
CA ALA A 323 27.62 3.12 -9.33
C ALA A 323 28.61 1.97 -9.08
N PHE A 324 28.85 1.14 -10.10
CA PHE A 324 29.78 0.02 -9.99
C PHE A 324 31.23 0.49 -9.82
N GLU A 325 31.68 1.45 -10.63
CA GLU A 325 33.04 2.01 -10.57
C GLU A 325 33.31 2.76 -9.26
N ALA A 326 32.27 3.36 -8.65
CA ALA A 326 32.35 3.94 -7.32
C ALA A 326 32.46 2.89 -6.19
N GLY A 327 32.38 1.59 -6.51
CA GLY A 327 32.48 0.50 -5.54
C GLY A 327 31.24 0.34 -4.67
N GLU A 328 30.07 0.79 -5.14
CA GLU A 328 28.81 0.62 -4.41
C GLU A 328 28.48 -0.87 -4.28
N LYS A 329 28.04 -1.28 -3.08
CA LYS A 329 27.56 -2.64 -2.82
C LYS A 329 26.06 -2.75 -3.08
N ILE A 330 25.34 -1.64 -2.90
CA ILE A 330 23.91 -1.53 -3.10
C ILE A 330 23.68 -0.42 -4.12
N SER A 331 23.00 -0.75 -5.20
CA SER A 331 22.45 0.21 -6.16
C SER A 331 20.95 -0.07 -6.30
N GLY A 332 20.34 0.17 -7.46
CA GLY A 332 18.94 -0.09 -7.68
C GLY A 332 18.38 0.70 -8.84
N TYR A 333 17.07 0.88 -8.85
CA TYR A 333 16.40 1.74 -9.81
C TYR A 333 15.37 2.62 -9.12
N THR A 334 15.01 3.68 -9.81
CA THR A 334 14.06 4.69 -9.38
C THR A 334 13.02 4.91 -10.46
N VAL A 335 11.74 4.92 -10.09
CA VAL A 335 10.68 5.48 -10.91
C VAL A 335 10.28 6.83 -10.32
N HIS A 336 10.27 7.87 -11.14
CA HIS A 336 9.98 9.24 -10.71
C HIS A 336 9.14 9.99 -11.74
N PHE A 337 8.48 11.06 -11.31
CA PHE A 337 7.82 11.97 -12.24
C PHE A 337 8.86 12.74 -13.05
N VAL A 338 8.55 12.98 -14.32
CA VAL A 338 9.38 13.83 -15.20
C VAL A 338 9.04 15.30 -14.97
N ASP A 339 10.06 16.14 -14.87
CA ASP A 339 9.94 17.58 -14.88
C ASP A 339 11.03 18.21 -15.78
N SER A 340 11.28 19.51 -15.64
CA SER A 340 12.28 20.23 -16.45
C SER A 340 13.73 19.92 -16.06
N THR A 341 13.96 19.18 -14.98
CA THR A 341 15.30 18.82 -14.48
C THR A 341 15.70 17.43 -14.96
N LEU A 342 17.01 17.18 -15.03
CA LEU A 342 17.54 15.85 -15.31
C LEU A 342 17.41 14.99 -14.05
N ASP A 343 16.59 13.94 -14.10
CA ASP A 343 16.41 12.95 -13.04
C ASP A 343 16.09 13.53 -11.65
N GLY A 344 15.49 14.73 -11.59
CA GLY A 344 15.25 15.47 -10.35
C GLY A 344 13.79 15.55 -9.92
N GLY A 345 12.87 15.03 -10.72
CA GLY A 345 11.45 15.10 -10.40
C GLY A 345 11.03 14.21 -9.21
N PRO A 346 9.83 14.41 -8.64
CA PRO A 346 9.43 13.72 -7.43
C PRO A 346 9.43 12.19 -7.55
N LEU A 347 10.02 11.53 -6.56
CA LEU A 347 10.13 10.07 -6.50
C LEU A 347 8.75 9.41 -6.35
N ILE A 348 8.53 8.32 -7.09
CA ILE A 348 7.32 7.49 -7.00
C ILE A 348 7.65 6.17 -6.29
N TYR A 349 8.72 5.53 -6.72
CA TYR A 349 9.13 4.22 -6.25
C TYR A 349 10.64 4.05 -6.39
N GLN A 350 11.25 3.36 -5.44
CA GLN A 350 12.66 2.97 -5.49
C GLN A 350 12.80 1.56 -4.93
N GLU A 351 13.73 0.81 -5.49
CA GLU A 351 14.09 -0.51 -4.99
C GLU A 351 15.60 -0.67 -4.97
N GLU A 352 16.11 -1.10 -3.82
CA GLU A 352 17.53 -1.42 -3.63
C GLU A 352 17.86 -2.80 -4.21
N VAL A 353 19.00 -2.89 -4.88
CA VAL A 353 19.53 -4.10 -5.48
C VAL A 353 20.98 -4.29 -5.02
N ASP A 354 21.23 -5.42 -4.38
CA ASP A 354 22.58 -5.81 -3.97
C ASP A 354 23.42 -6.17 -5.20
N ILE A 355 24.46 -5.38 -5.50
CA ILE A 355 25.42 -5.60 -6.59
C ILE A 355 26.80 -6.02 -6.08
N SER A 356 26.94 -6.30 -4.78
CA SER A 356 28.24 -6.61 -4.14
C SER A 356 28.93 -7.87 -4.70
N GLY A 357 28.17 -8.77 -5.31
CA GLY A 357 28.67 -10.00 -5.95
C GLY A 357 28.90 -9.89 -7.45
N CYS A 358 28.62 -8.75 -8.08
CA CYS A 358 28.79 -8.55 -9.52
C CYS A 358 30.28 -8.40 -9.87
N LYS A 359 30.70 -9.03 -10.96
CA LYS A 359 32.11 -9.03 -11.42
C LYS A 359 32.46 -7.77 -12.22
N ASP A 360 31.46 -7.22 -12.90
CA ASP A 360 31.59 -6.03 -13.74
C ASP A 360 30.29 -5.20 -13.77
N ALA A 361 30.36 -4.01 -14.36
CA ALA A 361 29.23 -3.09 -14.49
C ALA A 361 28.09 -3.67 -15.35
N GLN A 362 28.39 -4.56 -16.30
CA GLN A 362 27.41 -5.20 -17.15
C GLN A 362 26.56 -6.19 -16.35
N GLU A 363 27.17 -6.98 -15.47
CA GLU A 363 26.47 -7.88 -14.55
C GLU A 363 25.62 -7.10 -13.54
N ALA A 364 26.15 -5.99 -13.00
CA ALA A 364 25.39 -5.09 -12.13
C ALA A 364 24.18 -4.50 -12.87
N ALA A 365 24.37 -3.99 -14.08
CA ALA A 365 23.30 -3.44 -14.90
C ALA A 365 22.23 -4.49 -15.26
N ALA A 366 22.63 -5.71 -15.59
CA ALA A 366 21.70 -6.80 -15.86
C ALA A 366 20.85 -7.15 -14.62
N LYS A 367 21.49 -7.22 -13.44
CA LYS A 367 20.81 -7.50 -12.17
C LYS A 367 19.82 -6.40 -11.78
N ILE A 368 20.16 -5.13 -12.00
CA ILE A 368 19.25 -4.01 -11.77
C ILE A 368 18.08 -4.09 -12.77
N LEU A 369 18.37 -4.31 -14.05
CA LEU A 369 17.36 -4.40 -15.12
C LEU A 369 16.33 -5.51 -14.87
N GLU A 370 16.73 -6.66 -14.33
CA GLU A 370 15.80 -7.71 -13.92
C GLU A 370 14.76 -7.21 -12.89
N ARG A 371 15.18 -6.33 -11.98
CA ARG A 371 14.30 -5.74 -10.97
C ARG A 371 13.44 -4.62 -11.56
N GLU A 372 13.97 -3.83 -12.49
CA GLU A 372 13.19 -2.86 -13.27
C GLU A 372 12.01 -3.53 -13.99
N HIS A 373 12.24 -4.69 -14.62
CA HIS A 373 11.19 -5.46 -15.33
C HIS A 373 10.10 -6.01 -14.40
N ILE A 374 10.35 -6.08 -13.09
CA ILE A 374 9.36 -6.46 -12.09
C ILE A 374 8.67 -5.22 -11.52
N GLY A 375 9.41 -4.14 -11.32
CA GLY A 375 8.94 -2.92 -10.67
C GLY A 375 8.11 -2.03 -11.54
N LEU A 376 8.62 -1.70 -12.74
CA LEU A 376 7.97 -0.75 -13.63
C LEU A 376 6.53 -1.15 -13.98
N PRO A 377 6.22 -2.43 -14.32
CA PRO A 377 4.85 -2.85 -14.56
C PRO A 377 3.93 -2.61 -13.37
N LYS A 378 4.40 -2.86 -12.13
CA LYS A 378 3.63 -2.61 -10.90
C LYS A 378 3.37 -1.13 -10.67
N VAL A 379 4.34 -0.27 -11.00
CA VAL A 379 4.15 1.17 -10.91
C VAL A 379 3.08 1.64 -11.91
N VAL A 380 3.16 1.17 -13.17
CA VAL A 380 2.15 1.45 -14.20
C VAL A 380 0.75 0.99 -13.77
N ASP A 381 0.63 -0.22 -13.23
CA ASP A 381 -0.63 -0.73 -12.68
C ASP A 381 -1.15 0.12 -11.51
N GLY A 382 -0.25 0.62 -10.66
CA GLY A 382 -0.59 1.54 -9.58
C GLY A 382 -1.19 2.87 -10.07
N PHE A 383 -0.82 3.36 -11.26
CA PHE A 383 -1.50 4.50 -11.88
C PHE A 383 -2.93 4.15 -12.31
N ALA A 384 -3.14 2.97 -12.89
CA ALA A 384 -4.47 2.50 -13.29
C ALA A 384 -5.41 2.38 -12.08
N ARG A 385 -4.87 1.94 -10.94
CA ARG A 385 -5.57 1.84 -9.64
C ARG A 385 -5.67 3.16 -8.88
N GLY A 386 -5.11 4.26 -9.42
CA GLY A 386 -5.13 5.56 -8.76
C GLY A 386 -4.26 5.67 -7.50
N ILE A 387 -3.33 4.74 -7.26
CA ILE A 387 -2.38 4.74 -6.13
C ILE A 387 -1.42 5.92 -6.25
N TYR A 388 -0.96 6.22 -7.47
CA TYR A 388 -0.01 7.30 -7.73
C TYR A 388 -0.72 8.49 -8.37
N ARG A 389 -0.60 9.66 -7.73
CA ARG A 389 -1.02 10.95 -8.27
C ARG A 389 -0.04 12.01 -7.79
N GLN A 390 0.47 12.84 -8.69
CA GLN A 390 1.18 14.04 -8.27
C GLN A 390 0.14 15.03 -7.74
N LYS A 391 0.26 15.45 -6.47
CA LYS A 391 -0.56 16.56 -5.96
C LYS A 391 -0.22 17.77 -6.81
N GLN A 392 -1.21 18.36 -7.47
CA GLN A 392 -1.04 19.66 -8.09
C GLN A 392 -0.61 20.63 -6.98
N ALA A 393 0.52 21.30 -7.16
CA ALA A 393 0.81 22.47 -6.35
C ALA A 393 -0.32 23.46 -6.65
N ASN A 394 -1.12 23.83 -5.64
CA ASN A 394 -2.11 24.88 -5.78
C ASN A 394 -1.39 26.14 -6.27
N GLY A 395 -1.50 26.42 -7.58
CA GLY A 395 -1.25 27.74 -8.11
C GLY A 395 -2.41 28.65 -7.72
N ALA A 396 -2.04 29.87 -7.31
CA ALA A 396 -2.90 31.01 -6.96
C ALA A 396 -3.45 31.07 -5.51
N GLN A 397 -2.62 31.63 -4.62
CA GLN A 397 -3.08 32.73 -3.77
C GLN A 397 -2.06 33.87 -3.85
N ALA A 398 -2.39 34.87 -4.66
CA ALA A 398 -2.09 36.28 -4.45
C ALA A 398 -3.24 37.07 -5.07
#